data_AF-A0A9D3YV04-F1
#
_entry.id   AF-A0A9D3YV04-F1
#
_cell.length_a   1.000
_cell.length_b   1.000
_cell.length_c   1.000
_cell.angle_alpha   90.00
_cell.angle_beta   90.00
_cell.angle_gamma   90.00
#
_symmetry.space_group_name_H-M   'P 1'
#
loop_
_entity.id
_entity.type
_entity.pdbx_description
1 polymer ?
#
loop_
_entity_poly.entity_id
_entity_poly.type
_entity_poly.pdbx_seq_one_letter_code
_entity_poly.pdbx_strand_id
1 'polypeptide(L)'
;MNIARYFMSVKHNKTNKDLEPGTLKRIQGSMKRYLSDKDYPHDIMTDKLFKHSREMLRAKGVDLKEKGLGNRAKRADPFTRDEIQMLYQKKLLGSGKFRNLNIKVTL
;
A
#
# COMPACT_ATOMS: atom_id res chain seq x y z
N MET A 1 -16.21 15.88 7.24
CA MET A 1 -15.83 15.02 6.10
C MET A 1 -15.99 13.56 6.51
N ASN A 2 -16.83 12.77 5.82
CA ASN A 2 -16.99 11.34 6.14
C ASN A 2 -15.90 10.53 5.39
N ILE A 3 -14.92 10.02 6.13
CA ILE A 3 -13.75 9.31 5.57
C ILE A 3 -14.18 8.04 4.80
N ALA A 4 -15.21 7.34 5.27
CA ALA A 4 -15.74 6.18 4.59
C ALA A 4 -16.31 6.55 3.21
N ARG A 5 -17.10 7.63 3.15
CA ARG A 5 -17.61 8.17 1.87
C ARG A 5 -16.49 8.57 0.94
N TYR A 6 -15.46 9.24 1.47
CA TYR A 6 -14.28 9.62 0.69
C TYR A 6 -13.62 8.41 0.02
N PHE A 7 -13.35 7.33 0.75
CA PHE A 7 -12.74 6.12 0.16
C PHE A 7 -13.63 5.45 -0.91
N MET A 8 -14.95 5.58 -0.80
CA MET A 8 -15.88 5.02 -1.77
C MET A 8 -15.98 5.84 -3.05
N SER A 9 -15.85 7.17 -2.95
CA SER A 9 -16.10 8.09 -4.07
C SER A 9 -14.85 8.66 -4.71
N VAL A 10 -13.68 8.54 -4.06
CA VAL A 10 -12.44 9.13 -4.58
C VAL A 10 -12.04 8.50 -5.91
N LYS A 11 -11.70 9.36 -6.87
CA LYS A 11 -11.29 8.99 -8.23
C LYS A 11 -10.02 9.71 -8.62
N HIS A 12 -9.34 9.20 -9.63
CA HIS A 12 -8.18 9.86 -10.20
C HIS A 12 -8.58 11.22 -10.77
N ASN A 13 -7.95 12.30 -10.30
CA ASN A 13 -8.32 13.67 -10.62
C ASN A 13 -8.27 14.01 -12.12
N LYS A 14 -7.37 13.40 -12.90
CA LYS A 14 -7.25 13.67 -14.34
C LYS A 14 -8.11 12.77 -15.22
N THR A 15 -8.32 11.52 -14.82
CA THR A 15 -8.92 10.49 -15.68
C THR A 15 -10.32 10.10 -15.22
N ASN A 16 -10.74 10.55 -14.03
CA ASN A 16 -11.99 10.20 -13.38
C ASN A 16 -12.22 8.67 -13.25
N LYS A 17 -11.14 7.89 -13.32
CA LYS A 17 -11.15 6.43 -13.13
C LYS A 17 -11.03 6.09 -11.65
N ASP A 18 -11.51 4.90 -11.29
CA ASP A 18 -11.28 4.34 -9.96
C ASP A 18 -9.78 4.29 -9.63
N LEU A 19 -9.46 4.58 -8.38
CA LEU A 19 -8.11 4.41 -7.86
C LEU A 19 -7.83 2.94 -7.58
N GLU A 20 -6.58 2.54 -7.76
CA GLU A 20 -6.14 1.19 -7.42
C GLU A 20 -6.23 0.93 -5.91
N PRO A 21 -6.50 -0.32 -5.49
CA PRO A 21 -6.52 -0.70 -4.08
C PRO A 21 -5.25 -0.28 -3.31
N GLY A 22 -4.08 -0.43 -3.92
CA GLY A 22 -2.80 -0.02 -3.34
C GLY A 22 -2.72 1.50 -3.12
N THR A 23 -3.22 2.29 -4.05
CA THR A 23 -3.25 3.76 -3.95
C THR A 23 -4.16 4.21 -2.82
N LEU A 24 -5.35 3.62 -2.68
CA LEU A 24 -6.26 3.91 -1.58
C LEU A 24 -5.62 3.66 -0.20
N LYS A 25 -4.87 2.56 -0.06
CA LYS A 25 -4.11 2.28 1.17
C LYS A 25 -3.01 3.30 1.44
N ARG A 26 -2.30 3.77 0.39
CA ARG A 26 -1.29 4.82 0.54
C ARG A 26 -1.93 6.15 0.99
N ILE A 27 -3.12 6.48 0.50
CA ILE A 27 -3.87 7.65 0.96
C ILE A 27 -4.18 7.53 2.46
N GLN A 28 -4.67 6.37 2.92
CA GLN A 28 -4.88 6.13 4.35
C GLN A 28 -3.58 6.29 5.16
N GLY A 29 -2.45 5.80 4.64
CA GLY A 29 -1.14 5.99 5.26
C GLY A 29 -0.70 7.46 5.35
N SER A 30 -0.97 8.25 4.30
CA SER A 30 -0.73 9.69 4.33
C SER A 30 -1.65 10.43 5.31
N MET A 31 -2.91 10.00 5.44
CA MET A 31 -3.80 10.53 6.48
C MET A 31 -3.28 10.21 7.88
N LYS A 32 -2.83 8.97 8.12
CA LYS A 32 -2.21 8.60 9.41
C LYS A 32 -1.04 9.53 9.73
N ARG A 33 -0.08 9.66 8.82
CA ARG A 33 1.09 10.53 9.01
C ARG A 33 0.67 11.96 9.33
N TYR A 34 -0.22 12.54 8.54
CA TYR A 34 -0.71 13.90 8.76
C TYR A 34 -1.37 14.08 10.14
N LEU A 35 -2.20 13.12 10.57
CA LEU A 35 -2.86 13.18 11.88
C LEU A 35 -1.84 13.06 13.02
N SER A 36 -0.85 12.16 12.89
CA SER A 36 0.24 12.04 13.86
C SER A 36 1.09 13.31 13.93
N ASP A 37 1.41 13.94 12.79
CA ASP A 37 2.15 15.21 12.71
C ASP A 37 1.37 16.38 13.33
N LYS A 38 0.07 16.20 13.60
CA LYS A 38 -0.83 17.18 14.24
C LYS A 38 -1.21 16.80 15.67
N ASP A 39 -0.50 15.83 16.26
CA ASP A 39 -0.76 15.32 17.61
C ASP A 39 -2.23 14.90 17.81
N TYR A 40 -2.87 14.44 16.74
CA TYR A 40 -4.26 13.99 16.80
C TYR A 40 -4.34 12.70 17.62
N PRO A 41 -5.25 12.61 18.61
CA PRO A 41 -5.20 11.57 19.64
C PRO A 41 -5.66 10.18 19.20
N HIS A 42 -6.13 10.01 17.95
CA HIS A 42 -6.62 8.73 17.45
C HIS A 42 -5.91 8.29 16.17
N ASP A 43 -5.56 7.01 16.09
CA ASP A 43 -4.94 6.39 14.92
C ASP A 43 -6.00 5.83 13.96
N ILE A 44 -6.04 6.39 12.75
CA ILE A 44 -6.93 5.98 11.65
C ILE A 44 -6.81 4.48 11.29
N MET A 45 -5.67 3.85 11.56
CA MET A 45 -5.41 2.45 11.26
C MET A 45 -5.95 1.48 12.31
N THR A 46 -6.07 1.90 13.58
CA THR A 46 -6.34 0.97 14.69
C THR A 46 -7.57 1.36 15.50
N ASP A 47 -7.80 2.65 15.75
CA ASP A 47 -8.84 3.09 16.69
C ASP A 47 -10.26 2.75 16.23
N LYS A 48 -11.14 2.46 17.18
CA LYS A 48 -12.55 2.10 16.94
C LYS A 48 -13.30 3.21 16.21
N LEU A 49 -12.94 4.47 16.44
CA LEU A 49 -13.49 5.64 15.77
C LEU A 49 -13.47 5.51 14.24
N PHE A 50 -12.44 4.87 13.70
CA PHE A 50 -12.24 4.71 12.26
C PHE A 50 -12.63 3.34 11.72
N LYS A 51 -13.18 2.45 12.56
CA LYS A 51 -13.56 1.07 12.18
C LYS A 51 -14.39 1.04 10.90
N HIS A 52 -15.45 1.83 10.85
CA HIS A 52 -16.34 1.89 9.68
C HIS A 52 -15.60 2.32 8.41
N SER A 53 -14.73 3.34 8.47
CA SER A 53 -13.95 3.76 7.31
C SER A 53 -12.96 2.70 6.83
N ARG A 54 -12.37 1.91 7.74
CA ARG A 54 -11.49 0.80 7.39
C ARG A 54 -12.24 -0.35 6.73
N GLU A 55 -13.44 -0.65 7.21
CA GLU A 55 -14.31 -1.68 6.63
C GLU A 55 -14.73 -1.29 5.21
N MET A 56 -15.14 -0.03 5.01
CA MET A 56 -15.50 0.46 3.68
C MET A 56 -14.31 0.49 2.71
N LEU A 57 -13.13 0.90 3.17
CA LEU A 57 -11.89 0.81 2.38
C LEU A 57 -11.55 -0.64 2.01
N ARG A 58 -11.73 -1.60 2.92
CA ARG A 58 -11.52 -3.02 2.65
C ARG A 58 -12.52 -3.54 1.62
N ALA A 59 -13.81 -3.22 1.78
CA ALA A 59 -14.87 -3.62 0.85
C ALA A 59 -14.62 -3.05 -0.56
N LYS A 60 -14.28 -1.76 -0.68
CA LYS A 60 -13.88 -1.14 -1.95
C LYS A 60 -12.69 -1.86 -2.57
N GLY A 61 -11.71 -2.24 -1.77
CA GLY A 61 -10.55 -2.99 -2.24
C GLY A 61 -10.87 -4.40 -2.75
N VAL A 62 -11.93 -5.04 -2.28
CA VAL A 62 -12.44 -6.33 -2.80
C VAL A 62 -13.17 -6.10 -4.12
N ASP A 63 -14.13 -5.18 -4.14
CA ASP A 63 -14.88 -4.78 -5.35
C ASP A 63 -13.96 -4.44 -6.54
N LEU A 64 -12.91 -3.65 -6.28
CA LEU A 64 -11.94 -3.28 -7.32
C LEU A 64 -11.15 -4.49 -7.85
N LYS A 65 -10.84 -5.48 -7.01
CA LYS A 65 -10.14 -6.70 -7.46
C LYS A 65 -11.05 -7.58 -8.29
N GLU A 66 -12.31 -7.73 -7.90
CA GLU A 66 -13.32 -8.48 -8.65
C GLU A 66 -13.57 -7.85 -10.03
N LYS A 67 -13.49 -6.52 -10.13
CA LYS A 67 -13.54 -5.77 -11.40
C LYS A 67 -12.25 -5.81 -12.23
N GLY A 68 -11.23 -6.57 -11.80
CA GLY A 68 -9.94 -6.65 -12.51
C GLY A 68 -9.03 -5.44 -12.32
N LEU A 69 -9.39 -4.47 -11.47
CA LEU A 69 -8.60 -3.27 -11.17
C LEU A 69 -7.62 -3.47 -9.99
N GLY A 70 -7.25 -4.73 -9.72
CA GLY A 70 -6.25 -5.07 -8.71
C GLY A 70 -4.83 -4.70 -9.14
N ASN A 71 -3.95 -4.41 -8.17
CA ASN A 71 -2.55 -4.06 -8.42
C ASN A 71 -1.69 -5.21 -8.99
N ARG A 72 -2.18 -6.46 -9.05
CA ARG A 72 -1.38 -7.64 -9.41
C ARG A 72 -0.80 -7.54 -10.82
N ALA A 73 -1.57 -7.05 -11.79
CA ALA A 73 -1.12 -6.90 -13.17
C ALA A 73 -0.04 -5.82 -13.35
N LYS A 74 0.08 -4.89 -12.40
CA LYS A 74 1.06 -3.79 -12.40
C LYS A 74 2.19 -4.02 -11.40
N ARG A 75 2.34 -5.25 -10.91
CA ARG A 75 3.41 -5.59 -9.98
C ARG A 75 4.73 -5.54 -10.75
N ALA A 76 5.73 -4.91 -10.16
CA ALA A 76 7.10 -5.00 -10.68
C ALA A 76 7.57 -6.45 -10.69
N ASP A 77 8.32 -6.82 -11.72
CA ASP A 77 8.97 -8.12 -11.79
C ASP A 77 9.96 -8.29 -10.62
N PRO A 78 10.15 -9.52 -10.12
CA PRO A 78 11.18 -9.79 -9.15
C PRO A 78 12.56 -9.53 -9.77
N PHE A 79 13.50 -9.02 -8.96
CA PHE A 79 14.89 -8.94 -9.39
C PHE A 79 15.43 -10.32 -9.77
N THR A 80 16.17 -10.36 -10.86
CA THR A 80 16.98 -11.52 -11.26
C THR A 80 18.15 -11.72 -10.29
N ARG A 81 18.77 -12.91 -10.33
CA ARG A 81 19.95 -13.20 -9.49
C ARG A 81 21.11 -12.27 -9.79
N ASP A 82 21.32 -11.96 -11.07
CA ASP A 82 22.41 -11.09 -11.50
C ASP A 82 22.20 -9.64 -11.06
N GLU A 83 20.96 -9.15 -11.11
CA GLU A 83 20.60 -7.84 -10.57
C GLU A 83 20.82 -7.77 -9.06
N ILE A 84 20.42 -8.81 -8.32
CA ILE A 84 20.66 -8.91 -6.88
C ILE A 84 22.18 -8.85 -6.59
N GLN A 85 22.97 -9.67 -7.31
CA GLN A 85 24.42 -9.70 -7.17
C GLN A 85 25.07 -8.35 -7.49
N MET A 86 24.60 -7.67 -8.53
CA MET A 86 25.06 -6.33 -8.89
C MET A 86 24.73 -5.29 -7.81
N LEU A 87 23.53 -5.34 -7.23
CA LEU A 87 23.11 -4.46 -6.14
C LEU A 87 23.96 -4.69 -4.88
N TYR A 88 24.36 -5.94 -4.60
CA TYR A 88 25.31 -6.27 -3.53
C TYR A 88 26.69 -5.67 -3.78
N GLN A 89 27.27 -5.91 -4.96
CA GLN A 89 28.60 -5.40 -5.32
C GLN A 89 28.67 -3.86 -5.23
N LYS A 90 27.58 -3.19 -5.65
CA LYS A 90 27.47 -1.74 -5.62
C LYS A 90 27.10 -1.16 -4.25
N LYS A 91 26.93 -2.00 -3.21
CA LYS A 91 26.50 -1.59 -1.86
C LYS A 91 25.20 -0.77 -1.85
N LEU A 92 24.30 -1.04 -2.80
CA LEU A 92 23.00 -0.36 -2.94
C LEU A 92 21.91 -1.03 -2.09
N LEU A 93 22.19 -2.21 -1.55
CA LEU A 93 21.34 -2.88 -0.57
C LEU A 93 21.72 -2.42 0.84
N GLY A 94 20.72 -2.13 1.67
CA GLY A 94 20.94 -1.74 3.06
C GLY A 94 21.68 -2.84 3.85
N SER A 95 22.43 -2.45 4.88
CA SER A 95 23.26 -3.32 5.74
C SER A 95 22.48 -4.30 6.64
N GLY A 96 21.18 -4.48 6.41
CA GLY A 96 20.31 -5.32 7.22
C GLY A 96 20.41 -6.81 6.88
N LYS A 97 20.40 -7.69 7.89
CA LYS A 97 20.30 -9.14 7.70
C LYS A 97 18.94 -9.49 7.08
N PHE A 98 18.95 -10.02 5.85
CA PHE A 98 17.75 -10.43 5.11
C PHE A 98 17.12 -11.68 5.75
N ARG A 99 16.09 -11.51 6.58
CA ARG A 99 15.30 -12.66 7.10
C ARG A 99 14.15 -13.09 6.19
N ASN A 100 13.82 -12.33 5.13
CA ASN A 100 12.58 -12.53 4.36
C ASN A 100 12.74 -12.47 2.82
N LEU A 101 13.94 -12.69 2.28
CA LEU A 101 14.06 -13.11 0.89
C LEU A 101 13.95 -14.63 0.89
N ASN A 102 12.78 -15.16 0.54
CA ASN A 102 12.55 -16.60 0.41
C ASN A 102 13.22 -17.15 -0.87
N ILE A 103 14.51 -16.82 -1.03
CA ILE A 103 15.39 -17.37 -2.05
C ILE A 103 16.08 -18.52 -1.35
N LYS A 104 15.66 -19.76 -1.64
CA LYS A 104 16.42 -20.95 -1.23
C LYS A 104 17.81 -20.83 -1.85
N VAL A 105 18.78 -20.39 -1.05
CA VAL A 105 20.20 -20.54 -1.36
C VAL A 105 20.55 -21.96 -0.97
N THR A 106 20.48 -22.87 -1.94
CA THR A 106 21.21 -24.14 -1.82
C THR A 106 22.61 -23.85 -2.33
N LEU A 107 23.59 -23.91 -1.43
CA LEU A 107 25.02 -23.93 -1.77
C LEU A 107 25.36 -25.25 -2.48
#